data_AF-A0A1F2QXW0-F1
#
_entry.id   AF-A0A1F2QXW0-F1
#
_cell.length_a   1.000
_cell.length_b   1.000
_cell.length_c   1.000
_cell.angle_alpha   90.00
_cell.angle_beta   90.00
_cell.angle_gamma   90.00
#
_symmetry.space_group_name_H-M   'P 1'
#
loop_
_entity.id
_entity.type
_entity.pdbx_description
1 polymer ?
#
loop_
_entity_poly.entity_id
_entity_poly.type
_entity_poly.pdbx_seq_one_letter_code
_entity_poly.pdbx_strand_id
1 'polypeptide(L)'
;MHRFRSQQGASFMAVIVAMLIVGALYLGYLRLQTASTERAAGIAAIDASRAVACRTNRQTIERAFAMWSVNHPDELPSLAALKADGIGLPSCPEGGQYEIDGRQVQCSKHP
;
A
#
# COMPACT_ATOMS: atom_id res chain seq x y z
N MET A 1 -48.62 36.51 36.88
CA MET A 1 -47.47 35.61 37.11
C MET A 1 -47.49 34.48 36.08
N HIS A 2 -46.82 34.62 34.92
CA HIS A 2 -46.81 33.56 33.89
C HIS A 2 -45.45 33.33 33.20
N ARG A 3 -44.39 34.08 33.56
CA ARG A 3 -43.09 34.02 32.87
C ARG A 3 -42.14 32.90 33.34
N PHE A 4 -42.33 32.33 34.53
CA PHE A 4 -41.41 31.32 35.07
C PHE A 4 -41.59 29.90 34.50
N ARG A 5 -42.77 29.58 33.90
CA ARG A 5 -43.01 28.26 33.30
C ARG A 5 -42.36 28.10 31.91
N SER A 6 -42.05 29.22 31.24
CA SER A 6 -41.40 29.25 29.93
C SER A 6 -39.87 29.10 30.01
N GLN A 7 -39.23 29.63 31.06
CA GLN A 7 -37.77 29.53 31.24
C GLN A 7 -37.28 28.11 31.55
N GLN A 8 -38.04 27.34 32.32
CA GLN A 8 -37.67 25.96 32.66
C GLN A 8 -37.78 25.01 31.45
N GLY A 9 -38.80 25.19 30.60
CA GLY A 9 -38.96 24.40 29.37
C GLY A 9 -37.88 24.70 28.32
N ALA A 10 -37.49 25.97 28.18
CA ALA A 10 -36.41 26.37 27.26
C ALA A 10 -35.05 25.80 27.68
N SER A 11 -34.74 25.81 28.99
CA SER A 11 -33.48 25.28 29.50
C SER A 11 -33.37 23.76 29.33
N PHE A 12 -34.48 23.03 29.52
CA PHE A 12 -34.51 21.58 29.33
C PHE A 12 -34.34 21.17 27.86
N MET A 13 -34.99 21.91 26.95
CA MET A 13 -34.81 21.71 25.51
C MET A 13 -33.38 22.00 25.05
N ALA A 14 -32.75 23.04 25.59
CA ALA A 14 -31.35 23.35 25.28
C ALA A 14 -30.40 22.20 25.65
N VAL A 15 -30.61 21.56 26.81
CA VAL A 15 -29.80 20.43 27.26
C VAL A 15 -29.98 19.23 26.35
N ILE A 16 -31.22 18.90 25.96
CA ILE A 16 -31.49 17.77 25.05
C ILE A 16 -30.81 18.00 23.70
N VAL A 17 -30.95 19.20 23.13
CA VAL A 17 -30.33 19.54 21.84
C VAL A 17 -28.80 19.48 21.93
N ALA A 18 -28.21 20.01 23.01
CA ALA A 18 -26.77 19.91 23.23
C ALA A 18 -26.31 18.45 23.32
N MET A 19 -27.07 17.60 24.03
CA MET A 19 -26.74 16.18 24.15
C MET A 19 -26.84 15.44 22.81
N LEU A 20 -27.83 15.78 21.98
CA LEU A 20 -27.97 15.23 20.62
C LEU A 20 -26.81 15.66 19.73
N ILE A 21 -26.38 16.93 19.80
CA ILE A 21 -25.22 17.42 19.05
C ILE A 21 -23.95 16.66 19.48
N VAL A 22 -23.70 16.52 20.78
CA VAL A 22 -22.55 15.76 21.29
C VAL A 22 -22.61 14.30 20.85
N GLY A 23 -23.78 13.66 20.93
CA GLY A 23 -23.97 12.29 20.48
C GLY A 23 -23.70 12.12 18.97
N ALA A 24 -24.20 13.03 18.14
CA ALA A 24 -23.97 13.03 16.70
C ALA A 24 -22.47 13.23 16.36
N LEU A 25 -21.81 14.17 17.04
CA LEU A 25 -20.37 14.41 16.88
C LEU A 25 -19.54 13.19 17.30
N TYR A 26 -19.89 12.54 18.42
CA TYR A 26 -19.20 11.35 18.91
C TYR A 26 -19.34 10.16 17.94
N LEU A 27 -20.55 9.91 17.43
CA LEU A 27 -20.80 8.90 16.40
C LEU A 27 -20.05 9.19 15.09
N GLY A 28 -20.06 10.45 14.64
CA GLY A 28 -19.31 10.87 13.46
C GLY A 28 -17.80 10.68 13.62
N TYR A 29 -17.26 11.01 14.79
CA TYR A 29 -15.84 10.85 15.10
C TYR A 29 -15.41 9.38 15.10
N LEU A 30 -16.21 8.49 15.70
CA LEU A 30 -15.95 7.05 15.67
C LEU A 30 -15.96 6.49 14.24
N ARG A 31 -16.97 6.85 13.44
CA ARG A 31 -17.06 6.44 12.03
C ARG A 31 -15.88 6.93 11.19
N LEU A 32 -15.41 8.14 11.46
CA LEU A 32 -14.26 8.71 10.76
C LEU A 32 -12.96 7.96 11.11
N GLN A 33 -12.76 7.60 12.39
CA GLN A 33 -11.60 6.81 12.82
C GLN A 33 -11.59 5.39 12.23
N THR A 34 -12.75 4.74 12.14
CA THR A 34 -12.81 3.41 11.49
C THR A 34 -12.49 3.52 10.01
N ALA A 35 -13.05 4.52 9.32
CA ALA A 35 -12.79 4.73 7.89
C ALA A 35 -11.32 5.11 7.59
N SER A 36 -10.66 5.87 8.47
CA SER A 36 -9.24 6.19 8.31
C SER A 36 -8.35 4.97 8.52
N THR A 37 -8.69 4.12 9.50
CA THR A 37 -7.97 2.87 9.79
C THR A 37 -8.10 1.87 8.63
N GLU A 38 -9.30 1.70 8.07
CA GLU A 38 -9.54 0.84 6.91
C GLU A 38 -8.76 1.31 5.68
N ARG A 39 -8.72 2.63 5.42
CA ARG A 39 -7.89 3.19 4.34
C ARG A 39 -6.41 2.91 4.55
N ALA A 40 -5.90 3.09 5.76
CA ALA A 40 -4.51 2.81 6.08
C ALA A 40 -4.17 1.32 5.89
N ALA A 41 -5.05 0.42 6.30
CA ALA A 41 -4.90 -1.02 6.09
C ALA A 41 -4.91 -1.39 4.59
N GLY A 42 -5.79 -0.76 3.80
CA GLY A 42 -5.83 -0.94 2.35
C GLY A 42 -4.54 -0.49 1.66
N ILE A 43 -3.99 0.65 2.04
CA ILE A 43 -2.71 1.16 1.51
C ILE A 43 -1.57 0.18 1.87
N ALA A 44 -1.51 -0.27 3.13
CA ALA A 44 -0.50 -1.23 3.57
C ALA A 44 -0.57 -2.56 2.79
N ALA A 45 -1.78 -3.04 2.48
CA ALA A 45 -1.96 -4.25 1.68
C ALA A 45 -1.47 -4.10 0.23
N ILE A 46 -1.67 -2.91 -0.37
CA ILE A 46 -1.16 -2.60 -1.72
C ILE A 46 0.37 -2.58 -1.73
N ASP A 47 0.99 -1.93 -0.75
CA ASP A 47 2.46 -1.87 -0.65
C ASP A 47 3.05 -3.26 -0.40
N ALA A 48 2.43 -4.07 0.45
CA ALA A 48 2.83 -5.47 0.65
C ALA A 48 2.74 -6.29 -0.65
N SER A 49 1.70 -6.06 -1.45
CA SER A 49 1.52 -6.73 -2.75
C SER A 49 2.61 -6.34 -3.75
N ARG A 50 3.02 -5.06 -3.77
CA ARG A 50 4.13 -4.57 -4.60
C ARG A 50 5.47 -5.20 -4.21
N ALA A 51 5.74 -5.32 -2.92
CA ALA A 51 6.94 -5.97 -2.42
C ALA A 51 6.98 -7.48 -2.78
N VAL A 52 5.84 -8.18 -2.72
CA VAL A 52 5.72 -9.57 -3.19
C VAL A 52 5.99 -9.66 -4.69
N ALA A 53 5.33 -8.83 -5.49
CA ALA A 53 5.52 -8.80 -6.93
C ALA A 53 7.00 -8.55 -7.31
N CYS A 54 7.67 -7.64 -6.62
CA CYS A 54 9.10 -7.38 -6.85
C CYS A 54 9.96 -8.61 -6.55
N ARG A 55 9.70 -9.33 -5.45
CA ARG A 55 10.40 -10.59 -5.14
C ARG A 55 10.16 -11.67 -6.19
N THR A 56 8.92 -11.84 -6.66
CA THR A 56 8.59 -12.80 -7.72
C THR A 56 9.30 -12.44 -9.03
N ASN A 57 9.38 -11.15 -9.37
CA ASN A 57 10.10 -10.68 -10.55
C ASN A 57 11.60 -10.97 -10.44
N ARG A 58 12.23 -10.69 -9.30
CA ARG A 58 13.64 -11.03 -9.03
C ARG A 58 13.91 -12.51 -9.25
N GLN A 59 13.10 -13.39 -8.65
CA GLN A 59 13.23 -14.85 -8.84
C GLN A 59 13.04 -15.28 -10.29
N THR A 60 12.13 -14.65 -11.03
CA THR A 60 11.91 -14.94 -12.44
C THR A 60 13.14 -14.59 -13.26
N ILE A 61 13.75 -13.44 -12.99
CA ILE A 61 14.99 -12.99 -13.64
C ILE A 61 16.15 -13.94 -13.29
N GLU A 62 16.29 -14.35 -12.03
CA GLU A 62 17.33 -15.32 -11.61
C GLU A 62 17.18 -16.68 -12.32
N ARG A 63 15.96 -17.17 -12.48
CA ARG A 63 15.69 -18.40 -13.26
C ARG A 63 16.00 -18.22 -14.74
N ALA A 64 15.69 -17.06 -15.30
CA ALA A 64 16.03 -16.74 -16.68
C ALA A 64 17.56 -16.74 -16.87
N PHE A 65 18.33 -16.17 -15.93
CA PHE A 65 19.79 -16.25 -15.94
C PHE A 65 20.30 -17.68 -15.87
N ALA A 66 19.76 -18.49 -14.97
CA ALA A 66 20.15 -19.88 -14.85
C ALA A 66 19.92 -20.65 -16.16
N MET A 67 18.74 -20.52 -16.78
CA MET A 67 18.46 -21.15 -18.07
C MET A 67 19.32 -20.60 -19.21
N TRP A 68 19.53 -19.28 -19.24
CA TRP A 68 20.36 -18.64 -20.26
C TRP A 68 21.82 -19.11 -20.19
N SER A 69 22.37 -19.24 -18.98
CA SER A 69 23.74 -19.71 -18.75
C SER A 69 24.00 -21.15 -19.17
N VAL A 70 22.95 -21.98 -19.31
CA VAL A 70 23.07 -23.34 -19.86
C VAL A 70 23.39 -23.29 -21.36
N ASN A 71 22.81 -22.32 -22.08
CA ASN A 71 23.03 -22.15 -23.51
C ASN A 71 24.24 -21.26 -23.84
N HIS A 72 24.71 -20.47 -22.86
CA HIS A 72 25.85 -19.55 -22.97
C HIS A 72 26.84 -19.78 -21.82
N PRO A 73 27.57 -20.91 -21.80
CA PRO A 73 28.39 -21.31 -20.65
C PRO A 73 29.63 -20.42 -20.44
N ASP A 74 30.12 -19.79 -21.50
CA ASP A 74 31.34 -18.96 -21.48
C ASP A 74 31.03 -17.46 -21.29
N GLU A 75 29.76 -17.08 -21.21
CA GLU A 75 29.34 -15.69 -21.11
C GLU A 75 28.82 -15.33 -19.71
N LEU A 76 29.13 -14.11 -19.27
CA LEU A 76 28.65 -13.58 -18.00
C LEU A 76 27.19 -13.14 -18.14
N PRO A 77 26.27 -13.71 -17.34
CA PRO A 77 24.86 -13.34 -17.40
C PRO A 77 24.67 -11.86 -17.04
N SER A 78 24.03 -11.12 -17.95
CA SER A 78 23.67 -9.71 -17.74
C SER A 78 22.25 -9.42 -18.21
N LEU A 79 21.59 -8.41 -17.64
CA LEU A 79 20.24 -8.02 -18.05
C LEU A 79 20.24 -7.61 -19.53
N ALA A 80 21.34 -7.02 -20.01
CA ALA A 80 21.53 -6.69 -21.40
C ALA A 80 21.59 -7.95 -22.29
N ALA A 81 22.32 -8.98 -21.87
CA ALA A 81 22.42 -10.25 -22.61
C ALA A 81 21.06 -10.96 -22.71
N LEU A 82 20.31 -11.03 -21.59
CA LEU A 82 18.94 -11.58 -21.61
C LEU A 82 18.03 -10.81 -22.57
N LYS A 83 18.12 -9.47 -22.56
CA LYS A 83 17.31 -8.64 -23.45
C LYS A 83 17.72 -8.78 -24.92
N ALA A 84 19.02 -8.97 -25.20
CA ALA A 84 19.55 -9.20 -26.54
C ALA A 84 19.01 -10.52 -27.14
N ASP A 85 18.87 -11.55 -26.30
CA ASP A 85 18.28 -12.84 -26.65
C ASP A 85 16.74 -12.84 -26.67
N GLY A 86 16.12 -11.67 -26.51
CA GLY A 86 14.66 -11.52 -26.55
C GLY A 86 13.95 -12.02 -25.30
N ILE A 87 14.66 -12.29 -24.20
CA ILE A 87 14.05 -12.66 -22.92
C ILE A 87 13.38 -11.42 -22.31
N GLY A 88 12.06 -11.48 -22.18
CA GLY A 88 11.26 -10.42 -21.59
C GLY A 88 11.56 -10.27 -20.09
N LEU A 89 12.16 -9.16 -19.70
CA LEU A 89 12.46 -8.84 -18.31
C LEU A 89 11.25 -8.14 -17.66
N PRO A 90 10.70 -8.67 -16.55
CA PRO A 90 9.62 -8.01 -15.84
C PRO A 90 10.09 -6.67 -15.25
N SER A 91 9.21 -5.67 -15.21
CA SER A 91 9.50 -4.36 -14.62
C SER A 91 9.09 -4.32 -13.15
N CYS A 92 9.82 -3.55 -12.34
CA CYS A 92 9.42 -3.31 -10.96
C CYS A 92 8.11 -2.50 -10.93
N PRO A 93 7.09 -2.91 -10.16
CA PRO A 93 5.80 -2.23 -10.10
C PRO A 93 5.89 -0.79 -9.56
N GLU A 94 6.98 -0.43 -8.88
CA GLU A 94 7.25 0.92 -8.36
C GLU A 94 8.25 1.71 -9.23
N GLY A 95 8.60 1.20 -10.41
CA GLY A 95 9.56 1.84 -11.31
C GLY A 95 11.02 1.72 -10.86
N GLY A 96 11.33 0.79 -9.96
CA GLY A 96 12.71 0.45 -9.61
C GLY A 96 13.48 -0.17 -10.78
N GLN A 97 14.80 0.00 -10.75
CA GLN A 97 15.70 -0.66 -11.69
C GLN A 97 16.23 -1.93 -11.06
N TYR A 98 16.31 -2.99 -11.87
CA TYR A 98 16.98 -4.22 -11.47
C TYR A 98 18.45 -4.11 -11.83
N GLU A 99 19.31 -4.51 -10.91
CA GLU A 99 20.75 -4.62 -11.09
C GLU A 99 21.19 -6.02 -10.68
N ILE A 100 22.27 -6.52 -11.28
CA ILE A 100 22.83 -7.82 -10.94
C ILE A 100 24.11 -7.59 -10.14
N ASP A 101 24.17 -8.20 -8.97
CA ASP A 101 25.40 -8.34 -8.20
C ASP A 101 25.79 -9.83 -8.18
N GLY A 102 26.65 -10.22 -9.12
CA GLY A 102 27.06 -11.61 -9.34
C GLY A 102 25.90 -12.51 -9.78
N ARG A 103 25.31 -13.26 -8.84
CA ARG A 103 24.17 -14.18 -9.09
C ARG A 103 22.86 -13.69 -8.48
N GLN A 104 22.86 -12.59 -7.74
CA GLN A 104 21.66 -12.06 -7.11
C GLN A 104 21.14 -10.87 -7.90
N VAL A 105 19.83 -10.82 -8.10
CA VAL A 105 19.16 -9.66 -8.68
C VAL A 105 18.74 -8.75 -7.54
N GLN A 106 19.16 -7.49 -7.54
CA GLN A 106 18.73 -6.47 -6.58
C GLN A 106 17.78 -5.47 -7.25
N CYS A 107 16.85 -4.90 -6.49
CA CYS A 107 15.96 -3.84 -6.95
C CYS A 107 16.28 -2.55 -6.19
N SER A 108 16.48 -1.44 -6.89
CA SER A 108 16.77 -0.14 -6.25
C SER A 108 15.66 0.41 -5.35
N LYS A 109 14.45 -0.15 -5.43
CA LYS A 109 13.29 0.21 -4.59
C LYS A 109 12.96 -0.81 -3.52
N HIS A 110 13.43 -2.06 -3.67
CA HIS A 110 13.11 -3.16 -2.75
C HIS A 110 14.38 -3.94 -2.43
N PRO A 111 15.02 -3.69 -1.27
CA PRO A 111 16.19 -4.47 -0.84
C PRO A 111 15.84 -5.95 -0.70
#